data_AF-A0A2I3H6B2-F1
#
_entry.id   AF-A0A2I3H6B2-F1
#
_cell.length_a   1.000
_cell.length_b   1.000
_cell.length_c   1.000
_cell.angle_alpha   90.00
_cell.angle_beta   90.00
_cell.angle_gamma   90.00
#
_symmetry.space_group_name_H-M   'P 1'
#
loop_
_entity.id
_entity.type
_entity.pdbx_description
1 polymer ?
#
loop_
_entity_poly.entity_id
_entity_poly.type
_entity_poly.pdbx_seq_one_letter_code
_entity_poly.pdbx_strand_id
1 'polypeptide(L)'
;PDCVRTFHLCGSLFTSWLVIWNFCHFPGIEFTGISGATAENVPVEQIVENNDIIILTPQILVNNLKKGTIPSLSIFTLVIFDECHNPTKQHPYNMIMFNYLDQKLGGSSGPLPQVIGLTALVGVGDAKNTDEALDYICKLCASLDASVIATVKHNLEELEQVVYKPQKFFRKVESWIIDKFKCSIAQLMRDTEICKDLSEINLIFCKYEQWIVTVQKACMVFQMPDKDEESRICKALFLYTSHLRKYNDALIISEHARMKDALDYLKDFFSNVQAAGFDEIEQDLTQRFEEKLQELESVSRDPSNENPKLEDLCFILQEEYHLNPETITILFVKTRALVDALKNWIEGNPKLSFLKPGILTGCGKTNQNTGMTLLAQKCILDAFKANGDHNILIATSVADEGIDIAQCNLVILYEYVGNVIKMIQTRGRGRARGSKCFLLTSNAEKMMNDSILPVFREKVSLDSQEKPKPVPDKENKKLLCRKCKALACYTADVRVIEECHYTVLGDAFKECLVSRPHPKPKQFSNFEKRNCSHDWGIHVKYKTFEIPVIKIESFVVEDIATGIQTLYSKWKDFREDTI
;
A
#
# COMPACT_ATOMS: atom_id res chain seq x y z
N PRO A 1 -22.92 -4.31 -31.50
CA PRO A 1 -21.81 -5.27 -31.78
C PRO A 1 -20.45 -4.60 -32.02
N ASP A 2 -20.43 -3.37 -32.60
CA ASP A 2 -19.16 -2.67 -32.90
C ASP A 2 -18.74 -1.55 -31.92
N CYS A 3 -19.52 -1.23 -30.88
CA CYS A 3 -19.14 -0.22 -29.86
C CYS A 3 -18.42 -0.77 -28.62
N VAL A 4 -18.09 -2.06 -28.57
CA VAL A 4 -17.50 -2.71 -27.37
C VAL A 4 -15.96 -2.57 -27.30
N ARG A 5 -15.32 -1.95 -28.30
CA ARG A 5 -13.85 -2.04 -28.46
C ARG A 5 -13.00 -0.97 -27.76
N THR A 6 -13.56 0.06 -27.12
CA THR A 6 -12.74 1.25 -26.78
C THR A 6 -12.53 1.54 -25.28
N PHE A 7 -13.06 0.76 -24.34
CA PHE A 7 -12.80 0.97 -22.90
C PHE A 7 -12.27 -0.29 -22.20
N HIS A 8 -11.14 -0.78 -22.70
CA HIS A 8 -10.22 -1.58 -21.90
C HIS A 8 -9.24 -0.60 -21.24
N LEU A 9 -9.21 -0.54 -19.90
CA LEU A 9 -8.21 0.07 -19.00
C LEU A 9 -8.78 1.15 -18.05
N CYS A 10 -9.42 0.75 -16.94
CA CYS A 10 -9.00 1.19 -15.59
C CYS A 10 -9.77 0.46 -14.48
N GLY A 11 -9.24 0.53 -13.26
CA GLY A 11 -9.65 -0.23 -12.08
C GLY A 11 -11.08 0.01 -11.54
N SER A 12 -11.27 -0.54 -10.35
CA SER A 12 -12.52 -0.88 -9.64
C SER A 12 -13.63 0.18 -9.50
N LEU A 13 -13.37 1.46 -9.78
CA LEU A 13 -14.43 2.47 -9.94
C LEU A 13 -15.36 2.16 -11.14
N PHE A 14 -14.84 1.48 -12.16
CA PHE A 14 -15.62 1.14 -13.35
C PHE A 14 -16.58 -0.04 -13.15
N THR A 15 -16.36 -0.94 -12.18
CA THR A 15 -17.20 -2.14 -12.06
C THR A 15 -18.58 -1.85 -11.48
N SER A 16 -18.71 -0.94 -10.51
CA SER A 16 -20.01 -0.53 -9.97
C SER A 16 -20.82 0.31 -10.97
N TRP A 17 -20.13 1.13 -11.78
CA TRP A 17 -20.76 1.95 -12.81
C TRP A 17 -20.97 1.23 -14.15
N LEU A 18 -20.29 0.11 -14.41
CA LEU A 18 -20.60 -0.78 -15.54
C LEU A 18 -22.02 -1.37 -15.44
N VAL A 19 -22.51 -1.56 -14.21
CA VAL A 19 -23.89 -2.01 -13.95
C VAL A 19 -24.87 -0.91 -14.35
N ILE A 20 -24.57 0.35 -14.03
CA ILE A 20 -25.38 1.50 -14.47
C ILE A 20 -25.31 1.62 -16.01
N TRP A 21 -24.13 1.48 -16.61
CA TRP A 21 -23.92 1.51 -18.07
C TRP A 21 -24.73 0.43 -18.82
N ASN A 22 -24.72 -0.81 -18.32
CA ASN A 22 -25.43 -1.91 -18.96
C ASN A 22 -26.96 -1.86 -18.78
N PHE A 23 -27.46 -1.19 -17.74
CA PHE A 23 -28.90 -1.07 -17.48
C PHE A 23 -29.53 0.23 -18.01
N CYS A 24 -28.73 1.28 -18.19
CA CYS A 24 -29.23 2.61 -18.53
C CYS A 24 -28.74 3.07 -19.92
N HIS A 25 -29.27 2.47 -20.99
CA HIS A 25 -29.29 3.15 -22.29
C HIS A 25 -30.34 4.27 -22.22
N PHE A 26 -29.95 5.44 -21.72
CA PHE A 26 -30.75 6.65 -21.87
C PHE A 26 -30.50 7.21 -23.28
N PRO A 27 -31.50 7.18 -24.19
CA PRO A 27 -31.30 7.73 -25.52
C PRO A 27 -30.95 9.22 -25.44
N GLY A 28 -29.81 9.62 -26.00
CA GLY A 28 -29.41 11.03 -26.10
C GLY A 28 -28.55 11.58 -24.96
N ILE A 29 -27.99 10.74 -24.09
CA ILE A 29 -26.99 11.14 -23.08
C ILE A 29 -25.63 10.56 -23.47
N GLU A 30 -24.63 11.42 -23.62
CA GLU A 30 -23.25 11.04 -23.93
C GLU A 30 -22.46 10.77 -22.64
N PHE A 31 -21.66 9.71 -22.66
CA PHE A 31 -20.93 9.24 -21.49
C PHE A 31 -19.48 8.91 -21.83
N THR A 32 -18.59 9.27 -20.93
CA THR A 32 -17.17 9.01 -21.09
C THR A 32 -16.48 8.78 -19.76
N GLY A 33 -15.24 8.32 -19.81
CA GLY A 33 -14.41 8.22 -18.62
C GLY A 33 -12.94 8.50 -18.88
N ILE A 34 -12.31 9.20 -17.95
CA ILE A 34 -10.91 9.58 -18.04
C ILE A 34 -10.16 8.97 -16.85
N SER A 35 -9.07 8.28 -17.15
CA SER A 35 -8.22 7.62 -16.16
C SER A 35 -6.76 7.97 -16.42
N GLY A 36 -5.86 7.59 -15.51
CA GLY A 36 -4.42 7.82 -15.69
C GLY A 36 -3.84 7.14 -16.93
N ALA A 37 -4.56 6.20 -17.56
CA ALA A 37 -4.13 5.57 -18.82
C ALA A 37 -4.57 6.36 -20.07
N THR A 38 -5.63 7.17 -19.98
CA THR A 38 -6.20 7.91 -21.12
C THR A 38 -5.89 9.41 -21.09
N ALA A 39 -5.61 9.97 -19.92
CA ALA A 39 -5.52 11.42 -19.69
C ALA A 39 -4.44 12.16 -20.51
N GLU A 40 -3.32 11.53 -20.85
CA GLU A 40 -2.20 12.21 -21.54
C GLU A 40 -2.41 12.36 -23.05
N ASN A 41 -3.33 11.59 -23.64
CA ASN A 41 -3.50 11.52 -25.10
C ASN A 41 -4.79 12.17 -25.60
N VAL A 42 -5.54 12.84 -24.72
CA VAL A 42 -6.87 13.37 -25.04
C VAL A 42 -7.05 14.81 -24.57
N PRO A 43 -7.76 15.66 -25.34
CA PRO A 43 -8.10 17.01 -24.92
C PRO A 43 -9.20 16.95 -23.85
N VAL A 44 -8.82 16.98 -22.58
CA VAL A 44 -9.75 16.83 -21.43
C VAL A 44 -10.89 17.85 -21.49
N GLU A 45 -10.60 19.11 -21.83
CA GLU A 45 -11.61 20.18 -21.97
C GLU A 45 -12.71 19.81 -22.98
N GLN A 46 -12.32 19.34 -24.18
CA GLN A 46 -13.28 18.94 -25.21
C GLN A 46 -14.07 17.70 -24.81
N ILE A 47 -13.46 16.75 -24.10
CA ILE A 47 -14.17 15.58 -23.58
C ILE A 47 -15.23 16.03 -22.57
N VAL A 48 -14.88 16.94 -21.67
CA VAL A 48 -15.83 17.43 -20.67
C VAL A 48 -16.98 18.21 -21.31
N GLU A 49 -16.71 19.05 -22.31
CA GLU A 49 -17.74 19.82 -23.01
C GLU A 49 -18.69 18.94 -23.85
N ASN A 50 -18.17 17.88 -24.46
CA ASN A 50 -18.93 17.04 -25.40
C ASN A 50 -19.68 15.87 -24.75
N ASN A 51 -19.61 15.71 -23.42
CA ASN A 51 -20.23 14.58 -22.73
C ASN A 51 -21.04 15.06 -21.53
N ASP A 52 -22.21 14.44 -21.33
CA ASP A 52 -23.11 14.79 -20.24
C ASP A 52 -22.67 14.15 -18.91
N ILE A 53 -22.15 12.91 -18.96
CA ILE A 53 -21.71 12.15 -17.79
C ILE A 53 -20.26 11.72 -17.95
N ILE A 54 -19.41 12.14 -17.02
CA ILE A 54 -17.97 11.89 -17.08
C ILE A 54 -17.51 11.19 -15.80
N ILE A 55 -16.97 9.98 -15.92
CA ILE A 55 -16.33 9.28 -14.81
C ILE A 55 -14.84 9.64 -14.75
N LEU A 56 -14.40 10.19 -13.63
CA LEU A 56 -13.03 10.65 -13.44
C LEU A 56 -12.36 9.97 -12.25
N THR A 57 -11.06 9.67 -12.37
CA THR A 57 -10.23 9.57 -11.17
C THR A 57 -9.96 10.99 -10.65
N PRO A 58 -10.10 11.25 -9.34
CA PRO A 58 -10.13 12.63 -8.84
C PRO A 58 -8.83 13.40 -9.07
N GLN A 59 -7.69 12.71 -9.12
CA GLN A 59 -6.41 13.34 -9.40
C GLN A 59 -6.36 14.01 -10.79
N ILE A 60 -7.10 13.50 -11.77
CA ILE A 60 -7.18 14.10 -13.11
C ILE A 60 -7.88 15.46 -13.02
N LEU A 61 -9.01 15.54 -12.33
CA LEU A 61 -9.71 16.81 -12.14
C LEU A 61 -8.86 17.81 -11.37
N VAL A 62 -8.18 17.38 -10.30
CA VAL A 62 -7.22 18.23 -9.56
C VAL A 62 -6.13 18.79 -10.48
N ASN A 63 -5.55 17.95 -11.34
CA ASN A 63 -4.49 18.37 -12.26
C ASN A 63 -5.00 19.38 -13.28
N ASN A 64 -6.19 19.17 -13.84
CA ASN A 64 -6.77 20.05 -14.86
C ASN A 64 -7.27 21.39 -14.28
N LEU A 65 -7.78 21.40 -13.05
CA LEU A 65 -8.10 22.63 -12.32
C LEU A 65 -6.83 23.45 -12.05
N LYS A 66 -5.75 22.80 -11.61
CA LYS A 66 -4.46 23.47 -11.36
C LYS A 66 -3.83 24.03 -12.64
N LYS A 67 -3.89 23.28 -13.74
CA LYS A 67 -3.36 23.71 -15.05
C LYS A 67 -4.24 24.78 -15.71
N GLY A 68 -5.46 25.01 -15.23
CA GLY A 68 -6.44 25.91 -15.84
C GLY A 68 -7.12 25.36 -17.10
N THR A 69 -6.87 24.09 -17.46
CA THR A 69 -7.57 23.40 -18.56
C THR A 69 -9.06 23.24 -18.26
N ILE A 70 -9.40 23.02 -16.99
CA ILE A 70 -10.76 23.19 -16.48
C ILE A 70 -10.73 24.47 -15.63
N PRO A 71 -11.36 25.57 -16.06
CA PRO A 71 -11.18 26.87 -15.40
C PRO A 71 -11.96 26.97 -14.08
N SER A 72 -13.09 26.27 -13.97
CA SER A 72 -13.96 26.30 -12.79
C SER A 72 -14.82 25.04 -12.74
N LEU A 73 -15.24 24.66 -11.53
CA LEU A 73 -16.25 23.61 -11.33
C LEU A 73 -17.65 23.99 -11.82
N SER A 74 -17.88 25.26 -12.20
CA SER A 74 -19.16 25.75 -12.73
C SER A 74 -19.61 25.07 -14.03
N ILE A 75 -18.69 24.40 -14.73
CA ILE A 75 -19.03 23.59 -15.90
C ILE A 75 -19.84 22.34 -15.54
N PHE A 76 -19.77 21.90 -14.28
CA PHE A 76 -20.54 20.79 -13.77
C PHE A 76 -21.78 21.29 -13.04
N THR A 77 -22.89 20.56 -13.20
CA THR A 77 -24.13 20.80 -12.46
C THR A 77 -24.30 19.84 -11.28
N LEU A 78 -23.63 18.68 -11.31
CA LEU A 78 -23.64 17.65 -10.28
C LEU A 78 -22.28 16.99 -10.18
N VAL A 79 -21.77 16.82 -8.96
CA VAL A 79 -20.56 16.06 -8.66
C VAL A 79 -20.91 14.98 -7.65
N ILE A 80 -20.58 13.73 -8.01
CA ILE A 80 -20.81 12.56 -7.15
C ILE A 80 -19.45 12.05 -6.66
N PHE A 81 -19.26 12.03 -5.35
CA PHE A 81 -18.11 11.43 -4.68
C PHE A 81 -18.49 10.04 -4.20
N ASP A 82 -17.93 9.01 -4.83
CA ASP A 82 -17.96 7.65 -4.32
C ASP A 82 -16.97 7.49 -3.15
N GLU A 83 -17.30 6.67 -2.16
CA GLU A 83 -16.54 6.55 -0.90
C GLU A 83 -16.19 7.92 -0.27
N CYS A 84 -17.21 8.76 -0.09
CA CYS A 84 -17.11 10.16 0.31
C CYS A 84 -16.63 10.40 1.75
N HIS A 85 -16.20 9.36 2.47
CA HIS A 85 -15.50 9.49 3.76
C HIS A 85 -14.01 9.82 3.58
N ASN A 86 -13.50 9.80 2.34
CA ASN A 86 -12.12 10.12 1.97
C ASN A 86 -11.69 11.61 1.90
N PRO A 87 -12.54 12.65 1.77
CA PRO A 87 -12.12 14.04 1.63
C PRO A 87 -11.61 14.61 2.97
N THR A 88 -10.47 14.09 3.43
CA THR A 88 -9.76 14.57 4.60
C THR A 88 -8.30 14.81 4.25
N LYS A 89 -7.66 15.74 4.97
CA LYS A 89 -6.24 16.09 4.79
C LYS A 89 -5.95 16.50 3.34
N GLN A 90 -5.02 15.81 2.69
CA GLN A 90 -4.51 16.11 1.35
C GLN A 90 -5.07 15.15 0.27
N HIS A 91 -6.21 14.51 0.54
CA HIS A 91 -6.84 13.62 -0.43
C HIS A 91 -7.33 14.43 -1.66
N PRO A 92 -7.24 13.89 -2.90
CA PRO A 92 -7.69 14.60 -4.11
C PRO A 92 -9.14 15.12 -4.04
N TYR A 93 -10.05 14.40 -3.40
CA TYR A 93 -11.42 14.90 -3.16
C TYR A 93 -11.44 16.20 -2.36
N ASN A 94 -10.61 16.31 -1.32
CA ASN A 94 -10.55 17.51 -0.50
C ASN A 94 -9.94 18.68 -1.30
N MET A 95 -8.99 18.41 -2.20
CA MET A 95 -8.44 19.43 -3.10
C MET A 95 -9.47 19.96 -4.09
N ILE A 96 -10.35 19.11 -4.62
CA ILE A 96 -11.48 19.53 -5.47
C ILE A 96 -12.44 20.39 -4.64
N MET A 97 -12.79 19.95 -3.43
CA MET A 97 -13.69 20.69 -2.55
C MET A 97 -13.10 22.00 -2.04
N PHE A 98 -11.78 22.13 -1.89
CA PHE A 98 -11.15 23.43 -1.60
C PHE A 98 -11.40 24.42 -2.74
N ASN A 99 -11.24 24.01 -4.00
CA ASN A 99 -11.57 24.89 -5.13
C ASN A 99 -13.07 25.27 -5.15
N TYR A 100 -13.96 24.32 -4.84
CA TYR A 100 -15.39 24.59 -4.69
C TYR A 100 -15.68 25.62 -3.59
N LEU A 101 -15.09 25.44 -2.39
CA LEU A 101 -15.31 26.32 -1.24
C LEU A 101 -14.68 27.70 -1.43
N ASP A 102 -13.51 27.77 -2.08
CA ASP A 102 -12.88 29.04 -2.45
C ASP A 102 -13.78 29.85 -3.39
N GLN A 103 -14.40 29.21 -4.38
CA GLN A 103 -15.37 29.86 -5.26
C GLN A 103 -16.63 30.29 -4.49
N LYS A 104 -17.16 29.42 -3.62
CA LYS A 104 -18.38 29.67 -2.82
C LYS A 104 -18.21 30.84 -1.84
N LEU A 105 -17.09 30.86 -1.11
CA LEU A 105 -16.82 31.83 -0.04
C LEU A 105 -16.14 33.09 -0.56
N GLY A 106 -15.38 33.00 -1.65
CA GLY A 106 -14.63 34.10 -2.26
C GLY A 106 -15.47 35.09 -3.08
N GLY A 107 -16.79 34.93 -3.12
CA GLY A 107 -17.71 35.88 -3.79
C GLY A 107 -17.73 35.78 -5.32
N SER A 108 -17.25 34.68 -5.90
CA SER A 108 -17.36 34.42 -7.33
C SER A 108 -18.82 34.13 -7.71
N SER A 109 -19.32 34.75 -8.77
CA SER A 109 -20.74 34.70 -9.16
C SER A 109 -21.16 33.47 -9.98
N GLY A 110 -20.24 32.57 -10.32
CA GLY A 110 -20.53 31.38 -11.11
C GLY A 110 -21.37 30.35 -10.35
N PRO A 111 -22.32 29.67 -11.03
CA PRO A 111 -23.11 28.61 -10.40
C PRO A 111 -22.21 27.46 -9.96
N LEU A 112 -22.49 26.86 -8.81
CA LEU A 112 -21.75 25.71 -8.30
C LEU A 112 -22.54 24.42 -8.50
N PRO A 113 -21.86 23.28 -8.75
CA PRO A 113 -22.53 21.99 -8.87
C PRO A 113 -23.18 21.58 -7.55
N GLN A 114 -24.29 20.84 -7.63
CA GLN A 114 -24.75 20.06 -6.50
C GLN A 114 -23.70 19.00 -6.15
N VAL A 115 -23.44 18.80 -4.86
CA VAL A 115 -22.49 17.79 -4.38
C VAL A 115 -23.25 16.64 -3.71
N ILE A 116 -22.97 15.40 -4.14
CA ILE A 116 -23.51 14.18 -3.54
C ILE A 116 -22.36 13.28 -3.11
N GLY A 117 -22.38 12.85 -1.84
CA GLY A 117 -21.41 11.89 -1.30
C GLY A 117 -22.08 10.54 -1.02
N LEU A 118 -21.45 9.45 -1.47
CA LEU A 118 -21.88 8.08 -1.19
C LEU A 118 -20.86 7.43 -0.26
N THR A 119 -21.31 6.89 0.88
CA THR A 119 -20.47 6.08 1.76
C THR A 119 -21.30 5.10 2.57
N ALA A 120 -20.76 3.90 2.81
CA ALA A 120 -21.36 2.96 3.76
C ALA A 120 -21.11 3.36 5.22
N LEU A 121 -20.03 4.11 5.47
CA LEU A 121 -19.70 4.62 6.80
C LEU A 121 -19.02 5.97 6.70
N VAL A 122 -19.54 6.94 7.44
CA VAL A 122 -18.97 8.30 7.52
C VAL A 122 -17.62 8.31 8.25
N GLY A 123 -17.44 7.37 9.19
CA GLY A 123 -16.29 7.32 10.08
C GLY A 123 -16.42 8.34 11.22
N VAL A 124 -15.49 8.25 12.16
CA VAL A 124 -15.39 9.18 13.30
C VAL A 124 -13.96 9.73 13.45
N GLY A 125 -13.08 9.48 12.48
CA GLY A 125 -11.66 9.83 12.58
C GLY A 125 -11.00 9.22 13.83
N ASP A 126 -10.17 10.02 14.49
CA ASP A 126 -9.56 9.68 15.78
C ASP A 126 -10.46 10.09 16.96
N ALA A 127 -11.75 10.40 16.70
CA ALA A 127 -12.66 10.85 17.74
C ALA A 127 -12.80 9.80 18.82
N LYS A 128 -12.60 10.26 20.04
CA LYS A 128 -12.67 9.39 21.19
C LYS A 128 -13.99 9.53 21.90
N ASN A 129 -14.82 10.53 21.58
CA ASN A 129 -16.10 10.77 22.24
C ASN A 129 -17.19 11.20 21.25
N THR A 130 -18.44 11.25 21.72
CA THR A 130 -19.60 11.55 20.89
C THR A 130 -19.54 12.97 20.30
N ASP A 131 -19.03 13.94 21.05
CA ASP A 131 -18.99 15.34 20.59
C ASP A 131 -17.89 15.55 19.53
N GLU A 132 -16.71 14.94 19.70
CA GLU A 132 -15.67 14.89 18.67
C GLU A 132 -16.12 14.08 17.45
N ALA A 133 -16.90 13.02 17.64
CA ALA A 133 -17.46 12.26 16.53
C ALA A 133 -18.49 13.11 15.77
N LEU A 134 -19.33 13.85 16.48
CA LEU A 134 -20.24 14.83 15.89
C LEU A 134 -19.47 15.94 15.19
N ASP A 135 -18.42 16.50 15.80
CA ASP A 135 -17.56 17.51 15.19
C ASP A 135 -16.85 16.97 13.94
N TYR A 136 -16.36 15.73 13.97
CA TYR A 136 -15.78 15.06 12.81
C TYR A 136 -16.81 14.89 11.68
N ILE A 137 -18.02 14.43 12.00
CA ILE A 137 -19.11 14.29 11.02
C ILE A 137 -19.49 15.66 10.46
N CYS A 138 -19.62 16.69 11.31
CA CYS A 138 -19.90 18.05 10.90
C CYS A 138 -18.78 18.62 10.00
N LYS A 139 -17.52 18.37 10.33
CA LYS A 139 -16.36 18.74 9.50
C LYS A 139 -16.42 18.07 8.15
N LEU A 140 -16.73 16.78 8.08
CA LEU A 140 -16.89 16.08 6.81
C LEU A 140 -18.04 16.66 5.99
N CYS A 141 -19.18 16.91 6.61
CA CYS A 141 -20.31 17.56 5.96
C CYS A 141 -19.92 18.95 5.44
N ALA A 142 -19.20 19.75 6.23
CA ALA A 142 -18.71 21.06 5.81
C ALA A 142 -17.72 20.96 4.65
N SER A 143 -16.80 19.98 4.67
CA SER A 143 -15.86 19.71 3.57
C SER A 143 -16.55 19.33 2.28
N LEU A 144 -17.73 18.69 2.33
CA LEU A 144 -18.53 18.32 1.16
C LEU A 144 -19.66 19.30 0.85
N ASP A 145 -19.78 20.39 1.61
CA ASP A 145 -20.93 21.32 1.55
C ASP A 145 -22.30 20.62 1.72
N ALA A 146 -22.33 19.54 2.50
CA ALA A 146 -23.51 18.72 2.70
C ALA A 146 -24.40 19.30 3.82
N SER A 147 -25.67 19.56 3.48
CA SER A 147 -26.69 20.01 4.43
C SER A 147 -27.53 18.87 5.01
N VAL A 148 -27.50 17.68 4.40
CA VAL A 148 -28.33 16.53 4.77
C VAL A 148 -27.52 15.24 4.71
N ILE A 149 -27.63 14.41 5.75
CA ILE A 149 -27.18 13.01 5.73
C ILE A 149 -28.40 12.12 5.55
N ALA A 150 -28.55 11.54 4.35
CA ALA A 150 -29.63 10.61 4.06
C ALA A 150 -29.31 9.21 4.59
N THR A 151 -30.21 8.65 5.40
CA THR A 151 -30.12 7.26 5.92
C THR A 151 -31.50 6.60 5.80
N VAL A 152 -31.52 5.27 5.65
CA VAL A 152 -32.78 4.52 5.66
C VAL A 152 -33.36 4.56 7.07
N LYS A 153 -34.56 5.15 7.22
CA LYS A 153 -35.29 5.22 8.49
C LYS A 153 -36.63 4.51 8.44
N HIS A 154 -37.40 4.74 7.37
CA HIS A 154 -38.77 4.22 7.26
C HIS A 154 -38.84 2.78 6.73
N ASN A 155 -37.90 2.37 5.86
CA ASN A 155 -37.89 1.06 5.21
C ASN A 155 -36.74 0.18 5.74
N LEU A 156 -36.51 0.20 7.05
CA LEU A 156 -35.43 -0.60 7.67
C LEU A 156 -35.65 -2.10 7.48
N GLU A 157 -36.89 -2.57 7.61
CA GLU A 157 -37.24 -3.99 7.44
C GLU A 157 -36.94 -4.48 6.01
N GLU A 158 -37.22 -3.66 5.00
CA GLU A 158 -36.90 -3.96 3.60
C GLU A 158 -35.38 -4.02 3.39
N LEU A 159 -34.64 -3.05 3.95
CA LEU A 159 -33.18 -3.04 3.86
C LEU A 159 -32.56 -4.27 4.53
N GLU A 160 -33.04 -4.67 5.71
CA GLU A 160 -32.54 -5.83 6.46
C GLU A 160 -32.80 -7.17 5.75
N GLN A 161 -33.82 -7.24 4.88
CA GLN A 161 -34.08 -8.42 4.05
C GLN A 161 -33.10 -8.58 2.88
N VAL A 162 -32.48 -7.47 2.45
CA VAL A 162 -31.55 -7.44 1.31
C VAL A 162 -30.09 -7.41 1.78
N VAL A 163 -29.80 -6.67 2.86
CA VAL A 163 -28.45 -6.49 3.41
C VAL A 163 -28.30 -7.30 4.67
N TYR A 164 -27.71 -8.49 4.52
CA TYR A 164 -27.47 -9.39 5.63
C TYR A 164 -26.29 -8.93 6.48
N LYS A 165 -26.51 -8.82 7.79
CA LYS A 165 -25.45 -8.56 8.77
C LYS A 165 -24.79 -9.88 9.16
N PRO A 166 -23.48 -10.08 8.88
CA PRO A 166 -22.84 -11.35 9.19
C PRO A 166 -22.75 -11.56 10.71
N GLN A 167 -22.96 -12.80 11.14
CA GLN A 167 -22.77 -13.19 12.54
C GLN A 167 -21.28 -13.13 12.90
N LYS A 168 -20.96 -12.57 14.07
CA LYS A 168 -19.57 -12.34 14.49
C LYS A 168 -19.10 -13.42 15.44
N PHE A 169 -17.91 -13.94 15.18
CA PHE A 169 -17.24 -14.91 16.02
C PHE A 169 -15.83 -14.43 16.34
N PHE A 170 -15.47 -14.49 17.61
CA PHE A 170 -14.13 -14.16 18.09
C PHE A 170 -13.44 -15.48 18.45
N ARG A 171 -12.29 -15.75 17.82
CA ARG A 171 -11.47 -16.93 18.08
C ARG A 171 -10.12 -16.47 18.62
N LYS A 172 -10.02 -16.50 19.95
CA LYS A 172 -8.76 -16.23 20.64
C LYS A 172 -7.95 -17.52 20.61
N VAL A 173 -6.74 -17.42 20.08
CA VAL A 173 -5.82 -18.55 19.95
C VAL A 173 -4.58 -18.25 20.78
N GLU A 174 -3.98 -19.26 21.40
CA GLU A 174 -2.74 -19.04 22.15
C GLU A 174 -1.55 -18.93 21.18
N SER A 175 -0.54 -18.15 21.58
CA SER A 175 0.72 -18.09 20.86
C SER A 175 1.62 -19.27 21.26
N TRP A 176 2.62 -19.56 20.43
CA TRP A 176 3.69 -20.52 20.72
C TRP A 176 4.30 -20.36 22.13
N ILE A 177 4.46 -21.47 22.85
CA ILE A 177 5.11 -21.50 24.17
C ILE A 177 6.64 -21.57 24.03
N ILE A 178 7.16 -22.33 23.05
CA ILE A 178 8.59 -22.47 22.77
C ILE A 178 8.81 -22.52 21.26
N ASP A 179 9.52 -21.55 20.71
CA ASP A 179 9.80 -21.46 19.28
C ASP A 179 11.30 -21.62 19.02
N LYS A 180 11.73 -22.87 18.77
CA LYS A 180 13.13 -23.20 18.45
C LYS A 180 13.61 -22.48 17.20
N PHE A 181 12.74 -22.31 16.20
CA PHE A 181 13.05 -21.60 14.97
C PHE A 181 13.37 -20.13 15.26
N LYS A 182 12.53 -19.48 16.07
CA LYS A 182 12.78 -18.12 16.56
C LYS A 182 14.09 -18.01 17.33
N CYS A 183 14.45 -19.01 18.15
CA CYS A 183 15.74 -19.00 18.84
C CYS A 183 16.93 -19.01 17.87
N SER A 184 16.91 -19.87 16.85
CA SER A 184 17.99 -19.98 15.87
C SER A 184 18.09 -18.71 15.00
N ILE A 185 16.97 -18.17 14.53
CA ILE A 185 16.95 -16.89 13.80
C ILE A 185 17.38 -15.72 14.69
N ALA A 186 16.92 -15.66 15.94
CA ALA A 186 17.35 -14.62 16.88
C ALA A 186 18.86 -14.69 17.18
N GLN A 187 19.45 -15.89 17.15
CA GLN A 187 20.90 -16.04 17.24
C GLN A 187 21.60 -15.47 16.01
N LEU A 188 21.14 -15.82 14.79
CA LEU A 188 21.68 -15.24 13.56
C LEU A 188 21.56 -13.71 13.56
N MET A 189 20.45 -13.16 14.05
CA MET A 189 20.29 -11.71 14.22
C MET A 189 21.32 -11.13 15.18
N ARG A 190 21.52 -11.73 16.36
CA ARG A 190 22.56 -11.30 17.33
C ARG A 190 23.97 -11.38 16.75
N ASP A 191 24.26 -12.40 15.94
CA ASP A 191 25.58 -12.57 15.30
C ASP A 191 25.80 -11.57 14.16
N THR A 192 24.71 -11.03 13.59
CA THR A 192 24.70 -10.01 12.53
C THR A 192 24.71 -8.59 13.12
N GLU A 193 24.30 -8.41 14.37
CA GLU A 193 24.30 -7.12 15.06
C GLU A 193 25.73 -6.64 15.34
N ILE A 194 26.08 -5.48 14.78
CA ILE A 194 27.46 -4.95 14.76
C ILE A 194 27.81 -4.23 16.08
N CYS A 195 26.83 -3.79 16.86
CA CYS A 195 27.03 -3.01 18.07
C CYS A 195 26.42 -3.73 19.28
N LYS A 196 27.27 -4.38 20.09
CA LYS A 196 26.87 -5.11 21.31
C LYS A 196 26.42 -4.22 22.48
N ASP A 197 26.68 -2.91 22.41
CA ASP A 197 26.40 -1.94 23.49
C ASP A 197 24.98 -1.35 23.48
N LEU A 198 24.10 -1.78 22.56
CA LEU A 198 22.67 -1.44 22.58
C LEU A 198 21.86 -2.53 23.32
N SER A 199 22.29 -2.84 24.54
CA SER A 199 21.57 -3.71 25.46
C SER A 199 20.27 -3.06 25.92
N GLU A 200 19.16 -3.82 25.86
CA GLU A 200 17.79 -3.49 26.27
C GLU A 200 16.85 -2.88 25.21
N ILE A 201 16.65 -3.59 24.08
CA ILE A 201 15.43 -3.38 23.27
C ILE A 201 14.62 -4.66 23.28
N ASN A 202 13.52 -4.64 24.06
CA ASN A 202 12.48 -5.65 24.01
C ASN A 202 12.06 -5.89 22.54
N LEU A 203 12.24 -7.14 22.09
CA LEU A 203 11.89 -7.72 20.78
C LEU A 203 10.38 -7.69 20.52
N ILE A 204 9.80 -6.50 20.44
CA ILE A 204 8.47 -6.30 19.87
C ILE A 204 8.68 -6.03 18.38
N PHE A 205 8.31 -7.00 17.54
CA PHE A 205 8.58 -7.07 16.09
C PHE A 205 8.39 -5.76 15.30
N CYS A 206 7.35 -4.96 15.60
CA CYS A 206 7.12 -3.67 14.93
C CYS A 206 8.16 -2.58 15.28
N LYS A 207 8.76 -2.63 16.48
CA LYS A 207 9.78 -1.66 16.90
C LYS A 207 11.14 -1.97 16.30
N TYR A 208 11.43 -3.25 16.05
CA TYR A 208 12.70 -3.66 15.45
C TYR A 208 12.85 -3.18 14.01
N GLU A 209 11.80 -3.25 13.19
CA GLU A 209 11.83 -2.70 11.83
C GLU A 209 12.08 -1.17 11.84
N GLN A 210 11.43 -0.43 12.74
CA GLN A 210 11.65 1.00 12.91
C GLN A 210 13.08 1.31 13.38
N TRP A 211 13.64 0.48 14.26
CA TRP A 211 15.04 0.58 14.68
C TRP A 211 15.98 0.33 13.50
N ILE A 212 15.79 -0.73 12.70
CA ILE A 212 16.59 -0.99 11.49
C ILE A 212 16.55 0.23 10.57
N VAL A 213 15.37 0.80 10.31
CA VAL A 213 15.22 2.01 9.48
C VAL A 213 16.02 3.18 10.07
N THR A 214 16.01 3.34 11.38
CA THR A 214 16.70 4.43 12.09
C THR A 214 18.21 4.25 12.04
N VAL A 215 18.72 3.05 12.31
CA VAL A 215 20.13 2.69 12.19
C VAL A 215 20.60 2.87 10.75
N GLN A 216 19.85 2.36 9.77
CA GLN A 216 20.15 2.58 8.35
C GLN A 216 20.31 4.07 8.05
N LYS A 217 19.36 4.91 8.47
CA LYS A 217 19.44 6.36 8.28
C LYS A 217 20.66 6.99 8.95
N ALA A 218 20.98 6.60 10.18
CA ALA A 218 22.13 7.12 10.92
C ALA A 218 23.46 6.73 10.24
N CYS A 219 23.62 5.47 9.84
CA CYS A 219 24.79 4.98 9.12
C CYS A 219 24.95 5.69 7.77
N MET A 220 23.83 6.02 7.10
CA MET A 220 23.82 6.72 5.83
C MET A 220 24.15 8.22 5.92
N VAL A 221 24.37 8.80 7.09
CA VAL A 221 24.86 10.18 7.24
C VAL A 221 26.18 10.25 8.01
N PHE A 222 26.75 9.09 8.33
CA PHE A 222 28.04 8.99 8.98
C PHE A 222 29.14 9.54 8.07
N GLN A 223 30.09 10.26 8.66
CA GLN A 223 31.19 10.91 7.94
C GLN A 223 32.52 10.48 8.52
N MET A 224 33.48 10.26 7.62
CA MET A 224 34.87 10.05 8.00
C MET A 224 35.79 10.94 7.18
N PRO A 225 36.99 11.25 7.69
CA PRO A 225 38.02 11.94 6.91
C PRO A 225 38.42 11.15 5.66
N ASP A 226 38.51 9.82 5.77
CA ASP A 226 38.77 8.91 4.66
C ASP A 226 37.45 8.52 3.97
N LYS A 227 37.28 8.99 2.74
CA LYS A 227 36.05 8.78 1.94
C LYS A 227 35.94 7.37 1.36
N ASP A 228 37.06 6.70 1.11
CA ASP A 228 37.03 5.32 0.65
C ASP A 228 36.64 4.39 1.81
N GLU A 229 37.14 4.66 3.01
CA GLU A 229 36.76 3.92 4.21
C GLU A 229 35.32 4.24 4.66
N GLU A 230 34.87 5.49 4.55
CA GLU A 230 33.45 5.88 4.75
C GLU A 230 32.52 5.05 3.86
N SER A 231 32.85 4.95 2.57
CA SER A 231 32.11 4.18 1.58
C SER A 231 32.03 2.69 1.93
N ARG A 232 33.16 2.07 2.30
CA ARG A 232 33.23 0.66 2.72
C ARG A 232 32.36 0.39 3.95
N ILE A 233 32.49 1.20 4.99
CA ILE A 233 31.74 1.05 6.24
C ILE A 233 30.24 1.26 6.02
N CYS A 234 29.85 2.29 5.26
CA CYS A 234 28.44 2.55 4.95
C CYS A 234 27.81 1.40 4.14
N LYS A 235 28.56 0.85 3.17
CA LYS A 235 28.12 -0.31 2.39
C LYS A 235 27.95 -1.53 3.30
N ALA A 236 28.92 -1.81 4.16
CA ALA A 236 28.87 -2.90 5.13
C ALA A 236 27.62 -2.79 6.04
N LEU A 237 27.42 -1.64 6.67
CA LEU A 237 26.27 -1.38 7.55
C LEU A 237 24.92 -1.54 6.82
N PHE A 238 24.84 -1.09 5.58
CA PHE A 238 23.65 -1.29 4.75
C PHE A 238 23.35 -2.76 4.49
N LEU A 239 24.38 -3.58 4.24
CA LEU A 239 24.23 -5.02 4.02
C LEU A 239 23.74 -5.72 5.28
N TYR A 240 24.38 -5.50 6.43
CA TYR A 240 23.97 -6.09 7.72
C TYR A 240 22.52 -5.74 8.08
N THR A 241 22.16 -4.45 8.03
CA THR A 241 20.80 -4.00 8.35
C THR A 241 19.75 -4.53 7.36
N SER A 242 20.11 -4.74 6.10
CA SER A 242 19.21 -5.36 5.11
C SER A 242 18.95 -6.83 5.43
N HIS A 243 19.96 -7.58 5.85
CA HIS A 243 19.81 -8.98 6.30
C HIS A 243 19.00 -9.07 7.59
N LEU A 244 19.24 -8.18 8.57
CA LEU A 244 18.44 -8.09 9.79
C LEU A 244 16.94 -7.86 9.49
N ARG A 245 16.62 -7.04 8.48
CA ARG A 245 15.21 -6.85 8.06
C ARG A 245 14.63 -8.17 7.55
N LYS A 246 15.37 -8.92 6.75
CA LYS A 246 14.92 -10.21 6.21
C LYS A 246 14.70 -11.27 7.29
N TYR A 247 15.57 -11.33 8.29
CA TYR A 247 15.36 -12.17 9.45
C TYR A 247 14.13 -11.74 10.27
N ASN A 248 13.93 -10.44 10.49
CA ASN A 248 12.74 -9.93 11.17
C ASN A 248 11.44 -10.28 10.39
N ASP A 249 11.44 -10.12 9.06
CA ASP A 249 10.32 -10.51 8.21
C ASP A 249 10.01 -12.01 8.35
N ALA A 250 11.05 -12.86 8.35
CA ALA A 250 10.90 -14.30 8.53
C ALA A 250 10.31 -14.66 9.89
N LEU A 251 10.67 -13.96 10.97
CA LEU A 251 10.06 -14.17 12.28
C LEU A 251 8.57 -13.79 12.31
N ILE A 252 8.18 -12.73 11.59
CA ILE A 252 6.76 -12.35 11.46
C ILE A 252 5.99 -13.43 10.68
N ILE A 253 6.61 -14.00 9.64
CA ILE A 253 6.03 -15.12 8.90
C ILE A 253 5.92 -16.35 9.81
N SER A 254 6.93 -16.70 10.60
CA SER A 254 6.88 -17.87 11.48
C SER A 254 5.85 -17.72 12.60
N GLU A 255 5.61 -16.50 13.09
CA GLU A 255 4.58 -16.23 14.09
C GLU A 255 3.15 -16.47 13.55
N HIS A 256 2.93 -16.22 12.26
CA HIS A 256 1.59 -16.16 11.66
C HIS A 256 1.35 -17.21 10.57
N ALA A 257 2.34 -17.97 10.15
CA ALA A 257 2.25 -19.06 9.18
C ALA A 257 3.11 -20.25 9.64
N ARG A 258 3.61 -21.09 8.72
CA ARG A 258 4.52 -22.17 9.09
C ARG A 258 5.96 -21.68 9.13
N MET A 259 6.78 -22.33 9.96
CA MET A 259 8.24 -22.16 9.94
C MET A 259 8.83 -22.47 8.57
N LYS A 260 8.22 -23.40 7.82
CA LYS A 260 8.59 -23.70 6.44
C LYS A 260 8.48 -22.47 5.53
N ASP A 261 7.38 -21.73 5.61
CA ASP A 261 7.15 -20.57 4.76
C ASP A 261 8.16 -19.44 5.09
N ALA A 262 8.52 -19.30 6.37
CA ALA A 262 9.58 -18.39 6.80
C ALA A 262 10.97 -18.80 6.30
N LEU A 263 11.27 -20.10 6.32
CA LEU A 263 12.53 -20.63 5.81
C LEU A 263 12.65 -20.51 4.29
N ASP A 264 11.58 -20.82 3.56
CA ASP A 264 11.52 -20.69 2.10
C ASP A 264 11.69 -19.22 1.69
N TYR A 265 11.12 -18.27 2.44
CA TYR A 265 11.35 -16.83 2.26
C TYR A 265 12.83 -16.44 2.41
N LEU A 266 13.54 -16.97 3.42
CA LEU A 266 14.97 -16.72 3.60
C LEU A 266 15.80 -17.38 2.50
N LYS A 267 15.48 -18.63 2.12
CA LYS A 267 16.18 -19.34 1.03
C LYS A 267 16.10 -18.59 -0.30
N ASP A 268 14.93 -18.06 -0.65
CA ASP A 268 14.76 -17.24 -1.84
C ASP A 268 15.61 -15.96 -1.76
N PHE A 269 15.59 -15.28 -0.61
CA PHE A 269 16.43 -14.10 -0.40
C PHE A 269 17.92 -14.38 -0.59
N PHE A 270 18.46 -15.40 0.08
CA PHE A 270 19.89 -15.73 -0.06
C PHE A 270 20.21 -16.19 -1.48
N SER A 271 19.39 -17.01 -2.12
CA SER A 271 19.59 -17.42 -3.52
C SER A 271 19.68 -16.22 -4.47
N ASN A 272 18.85 -15.19 -4.24
CA ASN A 272 18.88 -13.95 -5.02
C ASN A 272 20.13 -13.11 -4.75
N VAL A 273 20.62 -13.07 -3.50
CA VAL A 273 21.91 -12.44 -3.15
C VAL A 273 23.05 -13.14 -3.89
N GLN A 274 23.08 -14.47 -3.86
CA GLN A 274 24.11 -15.27 -4.54
C GLN A 274 24.14 -15.00 -6.05
N ALA A 275 22.97 -14.87 -6.69
CA ALA A 275 22.84 -14.61 -8.12
C ALA A 275 23.23 -13.17 -8.54
N ALA A 276 23.16 -12.19 -7.62
CA ALA A 276 23.39 -10.78 -7.91
C ALA A 276 24.87 -10.34 -7.87
N GLY A 277 25.78 -11.25 -7.51
CA GLY A 277 27.21 -11.01 -7.31
C GLY A 277 27.55 -10.88 -5.82
N PHE A 278 28.48 -11.70 -5.34
CA PHE A 278 28.86 -11.82 -3.93
C PHE A 278 29.92 -10.81 -3.49
N ASP A 279 29.62 -10.00 -2.48
CA ASP A 279 30.63 -9.29 -1.68
C ASP A 279 31.17 -10.18 -0.54
N GLU A 280 32.36 -9.90 0.02
CA GLU A 280 32.96 -10.67 1.13
C GLU A 280 32.03 -10.74 2.36
N ILE A 281 31.33 -9.64 2.66
CA ILE A 281 30.35 -9.59 3.75
C ILE A 281 29.12 -10.44 3.43
N GLU A 282 28.66 -10.43 2.18
CA GLU A 282 27.51 -11.26 1.77
C GLU A 282 27.88 -12.74 1.77
N GLN A 283 29.14 -13.10 1.47
CA GLN A 283 29.65 -14.46 1.63
C GLN A 283 29.62 -14.90 3.09
N ASP A 284 30.16 -14.10 4.01
CA ASP A 284 30.15 -14.39 5.45
C ASP A 284 28.72 -14.54 6.00
N LEU A 285 27.81 -13.61 5.65
CA LEU A 285 26.42 -13.67 6.10
C LEU A 285 25.68 -14.89 5.54
N THR A 286 25.95 -15.26 4.29
CA THR A 286 25.37 -16.44 3.65
C THR A 286 25.91 -17.73 4.30
N GLN A 287 27.22 -17.80 4.56
CA GLN A 287 27.84 -18.94 5.22
C GLN A 287 27.25 -19.17 6.62
N ARG A 288 27.11 -18.11 7.43
CA ARG A 288 26.48 -18.20 8.77
C ARG A 288 25.05 -18.72 8.71
N PHE A 289 24.29 -18.31 7.69
CA PHE A 289 22.95 -18.83 7.46
C PHE A 289 22.96 -20.32 7.07
N GLU A 290 23.86 -20.70 6.15
CA GLU A 290 24.02 -22.09 5.69
C GLU A 290 24.43 -23.05 6.83
N GLU A 291 25.29 -22.60 7.75
CA GLU A 291 25.67 -23.35 8.95
C GLU A 291 24.47 -23.69 9.86
N LYS A 292 23.45 -22.83 9.87
CA LYS A 292 22.19 -23.03 10.61
C LYS A 292 21.08 -23.66 9.80
N LEU A 293 21.26 -23.84 8.49
CA LEU A 293 20.21 -24.27 7.58
C LEU A 293 19.69 -25.67 7.91
N GLN A 294 20.58 -26.62 8.22
CA GLN A 294 20.16 -27.99 8.58
C GLN A 294 19.33 -28.02 9.86
N GLU A 295 19.72 -27.22 10.86
CA GLU A 295 18.98 -27.07 12.12
C GLU A 295 17.58 -26.50 11.85
N LEU A 296 17.49 -25.40 11.09
CA LEU A 296 16.22 -24.76 10.70
C LEU A 296 15.32 -25.70 9.90
N GLU A 297 15.87 -26.49 8.98
CA GLU A 297 15.10 -27.48 8.23
C GLU A 297 14.56 -28.60 9.10
N SER A 298 15.35 -29.07 10.08
CA SER A 298 14.91 -30.11 11.02
C SER A 298 13.74 -29.63 11.87
N VAL A 299 13.82 -28.40 12.40
CA VAL A 299 12.77 -27.77 13.21
C VAL A 299 11.52 -27.51 12.37
N SER A 300 11.70 -27.08 11.11
CA SER A 300 10.58 -26.80 10.20
C SER A 300 9.81 -28.04 9.76
N ARG A 301 10.42 -29.23 9.76
CA ARG A 301 9.77 -30.49 9.35
C ARG A 301 9.13 -31.25 10.52
N ASP A 302 9.43 -30.84 11.75
CA ASP A 302 8.94 -31.49 12.96
C ASP A 302 7.43 -31.24 13.14
N PRO A 303 6.58 -32.29 13.13
CA PRO A 303 5.14 -32.15 13.32
C PRO A 303 4.74 -31.57 14.68
N SER A 304 5.59 -31.63 15.71
CA SER A 304 5.28 -30.97 16.98
C SER A 304 5.33 -29.44 16.90
N ASN A 305 5.85 -28.91 15.77
CA ASN A 305 5.95 -27.49 15.48
C ASN A 305 4.86 -27.03 14.49
N GLU A 306 3.66 -27.60 14.55
CA GLU A 306 2.46 -27.05 13.91
C GLU A 306 1.91 -25.79 14.63
N ASN A 307 1.57 -24.77 13.84
CA ASN A 307 1.14 -23.48 14.38
C ASN A 307 -0.32 -23.54 14.87
N PRO A 308 -0.60 -23.26 16.17
CA PRO A 308 -1.95 -23.36 16.72
C PRO A 308 -2.95 -22.45 16.01
N LYS A 309 -2.50 -21.29 15.50
CA LYS A 309 -3.35 -20.38 14.72
C LYS A 309 -3.83 -21.02 13.42
N LEU A 310 -2.97 -21.83 12.79
CA LEU A 310 -3.30 -22.54 11.55
C LEU A 310 -4.19 -23.76 11.84
N GLU A 311 -4.05 -24.40 13.00
CA GLU A 311 -4.96 -25.46 13.44
C GLU A 311 -6.39 -24.93 13.61
N ASP A 312 -6.55 -23.82 14.33
CA ASP A 312 -7.85 -23.16 14.50
C ASP A 312 -8.42 -22.65 13.16
N LEU A 313 -7.57 -22.09 12.29
CA LEU A 313 -7.98 -21.68 10.95
C LEU A 313 -8.44 -22.90 10.12
N CYS A 314 -7.72 -24.02 10.19
CA CYS A 314 -8.08 -25.27 9.53
C CYS A 314 -9.43 -25.78 10.07
N PHE A 315 -9.63 -25.77 11.38
CA PHE A 315 -10.88 -26.19 12.01
C PHE A 315 -12.07 -25.35 11.51
N ILE A 316 -11.95 -24.02 11.50
CA ILE A 316 -13.02 -23.13 10.99
C ILE A 316 -13.34 -23.45 9.53
N LEU A 317 -12.33 -23.60 8.68
CA LEU A 317 -12.52 -23.92 7.27
C LEU A 317 -13.17 -25.30 7.09
N GLN A 318 -12.73 -26.32 7.83
CA GLN A 318 -13.31 -27.66 7.74
C GLN A 318 -14.77 -27.68 8.18
N GLU A 319 -15.10 -27.07 9.32
CA GLU A 319 -16.47 -27.03 9.84
C GLU A 319 -17.41 -26.30 8.88
N GLU A 320 -17.05 -25.11 8.40
CA GLU A 320 -17.91 -24.31 7.54
C GLU A 320 -18.12 -24.95 6.15
N TYR A 321 -17.08 -25.55 5.57
CA TYR A 321 -17.20 -26.27 4.29
C TYR A 321 -17.84 -27.66 4.43
N HIS A 322 -17.78 -28.28 5.61
CA HIS A 322 -18.53 -29.50 5.88
C HIS A 322 -20.03 -29.23 6.00
N LEU A 323 -20.41 -28.13 6.66
CA LEU A 323 -21.81 -27.70 6.78
C LEU A 323 -22.37 -27.20 5.44
N ASN A 324 -21.55 -26.51 4.65
CA ASN A 324 -21.93 -26.00 3.34
C ASN A 324 -20.75 -26.06 2.35
N PRO A 325 -20.68 -27.08 1.46
CA PRO A 325 -19.62 -27.21 0.46
C PRO A 325 -19.53 -26.07 -0.55
N GLU A 326 -20.64 -25.36 -0.79
CA GLU A 326 -20.72 -24.20 -1.69
C GLU A 326 -20.24 -22.89 -1.03
N THR A 327 -19.53 -22.99 0.10
CA THR A 327 -19.01 -21.83 0.81
C THR A 327 -17.94 -21.10 -0.01
N ILE A 328 -18.13 -19.79 -0.13
CA ILE A 328 -17.21 -18.85 -0.76
C ILE A 328 -16.59 -18.00 0.34
N THR A 329 -15.28 -18.18 0.52
CA THR A 329 -14.53 -17.59 1.62
C THR A 329 -13.65 -16.45 1.15
N ILE A 330 -13.56 -15.39 1.94
CA ILE A 330 -12.50 -14.39 1.83
C ILE A 330 -11.69 -14.33 3.13
N LEU A 331 -10.38 -14.47 3.01
CA LEU A 331 -9.41 -14.53 4.09
C LEU A 331 -8.51 -13.29 4.04
N PHE A 332 -8.68 -12.39 5.00
CA PHE A 332 -7.91 -11.16 5.10
C PHE A 332 -6.65 -11.35 5.94
N VAL A 333 -5.51 -10.92 5.40
CA VAL A 333 -4.20 -10.91 6.06
C VAL A 333 -3.48 -9.58 5.88
N LYS A 334 -2.52 -9.30 6.76
CA LYS A 334 -1.85 -7.99 6.81
C LYS A 334 -0.80 -7.77 5.71
N THR A 335 -0.05 -8.80 5.36
CA THR A 335 1.14 -8.66 4.51
C THR A 335 1.04 -9.56 3.28
N ARG A 336 1.75 -9.19 2.20
CA ARG A 336 1.80 -10.01 0.98
C ARG A 336 2.51 -11.33 1.19
N ALA A 337 3.60 -11.33 1.97
CA ALA A 337 4.30 -12.55 2.33
C ALA A 337 3.38 -13.57 3.04
N LEU A 338 2.47 -13.10 3.90
CA LEU A 338 1.47 -13.98 4.52
C LEU A 338 0.42 -14.49 3.53
N VAL A 339 0.07 -13.73 2.49
CA VAL A 339 -0.81 -14.22 1.43
C VAL A 339 -0.21 -15.44 0.74
N ASP A 340 1.07 -15.33 0.34
CA ASP A 340 1.79 -16.43 -0.31
C ASP A 340 1.98 -17.61 0.65
N ALA A 341 2.35 -17.35 1.91
CA ALA A 341 2.50 -18.38 2.93
C ALA A 341 1.20 -19.16 3.19
N LEU A 342 0.07 -18.47 3.37
CA LEU A 342 -1.22 -19.13 3.60
C LEU A 342 -1.74 -19.87 2.36
N LYS A 343 -1.46 -19.37 1.15
CA LYS A 343 -1.74 -20.13 -0.09
C LYS A 343 -0.98 -21.44 -0.09
N ASN A 344 0.34 -21.38 0.11
CA ASN A 344 1.20 -22.57 0.12
C ASN A 344 0.84 -23.54 1.26
N TRP A 345 0.30 -23.03 2.37
CA TRP A 345 -0.21 -23.84 3.46
C TRP A 345 -1.50 -24.56 3.08
N ILE A 346 -2.48 -23.85 2.49
CA ILE A 346 -3.73 -24.46 2.03
C ILE A 346 -3.46 -25.52 0.97
N GLU A 347 -2.68 -25.20 -0.05
CA GLU A 347 -2.34 -26.14 -1.14
C GLU A 347 -1.53 -27.35 -0.64
N GLY A 348 -0.73 -27.17 0.41
CA GLY A 348 0.09 -28.21 1.02
C GLY A 348 -0.60 -29.02 2.12
N ASN A 349 -1.82 -28.68 2.53
CA ASN A 349 -2.51 -29.33 3.64
C ASN A 349 -3.58 -30.32 3.12
N PRO A 350 -3.42 -31.64 3.32
CA PRO A 350 -4.37 -32.63 2.85
C PRO A 350 -5.80 -32.43 3.38
N LYS A 351 -5.92 -31.91 4.61
CA LYS A 351 -7.21 -31.62 5.26
C LYS A 351 -8.00 -30.52 4.56
N LEU A 352 -7.35 -29.70 3.74
CA LEU A 352 -7.92 -28.56 3.03
C LEU A 352 -7.90 -28.76 1.50
N SER A 353 -7.74 -29.99 1.02
CA SER A 353 -7.68 -30.33 -0.41
C SER A 353 -8.94 -29.95 -1.21
N PHE A 354 -10.06 -29.69 -0.54
CA PHE A 354 -11.28 -29.16 -1.15
C PHE A 354 -11.21 -27.66 -1.47
N LEU A 355 -10.20 -26.95 -0.97
CA LEU A 355 -10.00 -25.52 -1.23
C LEU A 355 -9.16 -25.27 -2.49
N LYS A 356 -9.55 -24.24 -3.23
CA LYS A 356 -8.86 -23.72 -4.41
C LYS A 356 -8.50 -22.26 -4.15
N PRO A 357 -7.32 -21.97 -3.55
CA PRO A 357 -6.98 -20.62 -3.13
C PRO A 357 -6.63 -19.71 -4.30
N GLY A 358 -7.27 -18.53 -4.35
CA GLY A 358 -6.87 -17.39 -5.16
C GLY A 358 -6.14 -16.32 -4.34
N ILE A 359 -5.30 -15.51 -4.97
CA ILE A 359 -4.56 -14.41 -4.32
C ILE A 359 -5.06 -13.06 -4.81
N LEU A 360 -5.27 -12.12 -3.88
CA LEU A 360 -5.56 -10.72 -4.21
C LEU A 360 -4.68 -9.75 -3.42
N THR A 361 -3.65 -9.20 -4.07
CA THR A 361 -2.77 -8.19 -3.50
C THR A 361 -2.75 -6.91 -4.34
N GLY A 362 -2.36 -5.80 -3.71
CA GLY A 362 -2.27 -4.50 -4.38
C GLY A 362 -1.18 -4.43 -5.44
N CYS A 363 -1.19 -3.34 -6.23
CA CYS A 363 -0.33 -3.16 -7.40
C CYS A 363 1.19 -3.14 -7.15
N GLY A 364 1.64 -3.14 -5.88
CA GLY A 364 3.05 -3.05 -5.55
C GLY A 364 3.63 -1.66 -5.74
N LYS A 365 4.89 -1.50 -5.33
CA LYS A 365 5.67 -0.33 -5.75
C LYS A 365 6.00 -0.52 -7.23
N THR A 366 5.78 0.51 -8.05
CA THR A 366 5.94 0.44 -9.52
C THR A 366 7.32 -0.03 -9.97
N ASN A 367 8.36 0.31 -9.20
CA ASN A 367 9.76 0.07 -9.57
C ASN A 367 10.28 -1.30 -9.06
N GLN A 368 9.46 -2.06 -8.34
CA GLN A 368 9.81 -3.39 -7.85
C GLN A 368 8.92 -4.44 -8.53
N ASN A 369 9.45 -5.64 -8.76
CA ASN A 369 8.65 -6.75 -9.27
C ASN A 369 7.79 -7.37 -8.15
N THR A 370 7.03 -6.54 -7.43
CA THR A 370 6.15 -6.94 -6.33
C THR A 370 4.70 -6.58 -6.64
N GLY A 371 3.75 -7.34 -6.07
CA GLY A 371 2.32 -7.10 -6.21
C GLY A 371 1.73 -7.48 -7.57
N MET A 372 0.41 -7.42 -7.67
CA MET A 372 -0.34 -7.87 -8.86
C MET A 372 -0.65 -6.74 -9.83
N THR A 373 -0.69 -7.00 -11.13
CA THR A 373 -1.18 -6.00 -12.10
C THR A 373 -2.71 -5.86 -12.00
N LEU A 374 -3.27 -4.73 -12.43
CA LEU A 374 -4.73 -4.54 -12.47
C LEU A 374 -5.43 -5.62 -13.32
N LEU A 375 -4.80 -6.03 -14.42
CA LEU A 375 -5.30 -7.12 -15.26
C LEU A 375 -5.31 -8.46 -14.50
N ALA A 376 -4.23 -8.79 -13.78
CA ALA A 376 -4.17 -10.00 -12.98
C ALA A 376 -5.21 -10.00 -11.84
N GLN A 377 -5.43 -8.85 -11.19
CA GLN A 377 -6.48 -8.70 -10.19
C GLN A 377 -7.86 -8.97 -10.78
N LYS A 378 -8.16 -8.39 -11.95
CA LYS A 378 -9.43 -8.61 -12.64
C LYS A 378 -9.63 -10.07 -13.01
N CYS A 379 -8.62 -10.73 -13.61
CA CYS A 379 -8.72 -12.14 -13.97
C CYS A 379 -9.03 -13.03 -12.76
N ILE A 380 -8.41 -12.78 -11.60
CA ILE A 380 -8.68 -13.55 -10.38
C ILE A 380 -10.08 -13.25 -9.83
N LEU A 381 -10.53 -12.00 -9.86
CA LEU A 381 -11.89 -11.64 -9.44
C LEU A 381 -12.96 -12.28 -10.33
N ASP A 382 -12.74 -12.30 -11.64
CA ASP A 382 -13.63 -12.92 -12.61
C ASP A 382 -13.66 -14.45 -12.40
N ALA A 383 -12.50 -15.09 -12.18
CA ALA A 383 -12.40 -16.52 -11.87
C ALA A 383 -13.05 -16.89 -10.53
N PHE A 384 -12.97 -16.00 -9.54
CA PHE A 384 -13.62 -16.15 -8.23
C PHE A 384 -15.16 -15.99 -8.32
N LYS A 385 -15.66 -15.19 -9.28
CA LYS A 385 -17.10 -14.93 -9.47
C LYS A 385 -17.81 -15.92 -10.39
N ALA A 386 -17.26 -16.19 -11.57
CA ALA A 386 -18.01 -16.73 -12.70
C ALA A 386 -17.98 -18.26 -12.79
N ASN A 387 -16.90 -18.91 -12.34
CA ASN A 387 -16.64 -20.33 -12.66
C ASN A 387 -16.50 -21.23 -11.43
N GLY A 388 -16.43 -20.69 -10.21
CA GLY A 388 -16.09 -21.48 -9.01
C GLY A 388 -14.67 -22.08 -9.07
N ASP A 389 -13.79 -21.51 -9.90
CA ASP A 389 -12.39 -21.94 -10.04
C ASP A 389 -11.62 -21.71 -8.73
N HIS A 390 -12.03 -20.70 -7.96
CA HIS A 390 -11.53 -20.41 -6.63
C HIS A 390 -12.70 -20.32 -5.64
N ASN A 391 -12.65 -21.09 -4.56
CA ASN A 391 -13.66 -21.04 -3.49
C ASN A 391 -13.16 -20.29 -2.23
N ILE A 392 -11.87 -19.95 -2.17
CA ILE A 392 -11.30 -19.08 -1.14
C ILE A 392 -10.36 -18.05 -1.75
N LEU A 393 -10.55 -16.78 -1.39
CA LEU A 393 -9.70 -15.67 -1.82
C LEU A 393 -8.87 -15.15 -0.63
N ILE A 394 -7.55 -15.22 -0.74
CA ILE A 394 -6.63 -14.71 0.28
C ILE A 394 -6.21 -13.30 -0.13
N ALA A 395 -6.58 -12.30 0.67
CA ALA A 395 -6.45 -10.91 0.29
C ALA A 395 -5.75 -10.05 1.35
N THR A 396 -5.03 -9.05 0.86
CA THR A 396 -4.61 -7.89 1.68
C THR A 396 -5.71 -6.84 1.72
N SER A 397 -5.46 -5.71 2.39
CA SER A 397 -6.37 -4.55 2.47
C SER A 397 -6.87 -3.99 1.13
N VAL A 398 -6.35 -4.46 0.01
CA VAL A 398 -6.80 -4.08 -1.34
C VAL A 398 -8.23 -4.54 -1.61
N ALA A 399 -8.69 -5.60 -0.94
CA ALA A 399 -10.07 -6.05 -1.01
C ALA A 399 -11.00 -5.31 -0.03
N ASP A 400 -10.49 -4.39 0.80
CA ASP A 400 -11.31 -3.66 1.78
C ASP A 400 -12.37 -2.81 1.06
N GLU A 401 -11.98 -2.07 0.01
CA GLU A 401 -12.78 -0.99 -0.57
C GLU A 401 -12.85 -1.03 -2.10
N GLY A 402 -13.98 -0.58 -2.67
CA GLY A 402 -14.15 -0.31 -4.09
C GLY A 402 -14.10 -1.50 -5.06
N ILE A 403 -13.58 -2.66 -4.67
CA ILE A 403 -13.54 -3.86 -5.52
C ILE A 403 -14.87 -4.61 -5.41
N ASP A 404 -15.50 -4.84 -6.55
CA ASP A 404 -16.67 -5.71 -6.66
C ASP A 404 -16.22 -7.18 -6.56
N ILE A 405 -16.48 -7.80 -5.41
CA ILE A 405 -16.13 -9.18 -5.08
C ILE A 405 -17.43 -10.00 -5.05
N ALA A 406 -17.38 -11.28 -5.41
CA ALA A 406 -18.51 -12.20 -5.25
C ALA A 406 -19.10 -12.10 -3.83
N GLN A 407 -20.40 -12.38 -3.68
CA GLN A 407 -21.02 -12.43 -2.35
C GLN A 407 -20.41 -13.62 -1.57
N CYS A 408 -19.48 -13.32 -0.67
CA CYS A 408 -18.93 -14.33 0.23
C CYS A 408 -19.98 -14.65 1.30
N ASN A 409 -20.03 -15.91 1.74
CA ASN A 409 -20.79 -16.31 2.91
C ASN A 409 -19.87 -16.57 4.13
N LEU A 410 -18.54 -16.60 3.94
CA LEU A 410 -17.56 -16.67 5.01
C LEU A 410 -16.48 -15.59 4.87
N VAL A 411 -16.30 -14.79 5.92
CA VAL A 411 -15.23 -13.77 6.02
C VAL A 411 -14.34 -14.12 7.21
N ILE A 412 -13.04 -14.25 6.99
CA ILE A 412 -12.06 -14.53 8.06
C ILE A 412 -11.03 -13.40 8.12
N LEU A 413 -10.90 -12.79 9.29
CA LEU A 413 -9.88 -11.78 9.59
C LEU A 413 -8.76 -12.45 10.37
N TYR A 414 -7.67 -12.78 9.70
CA TYR A 414 -6.56 -13.53 10.30
C TYR A 414 -5.44 -12.58 10.74
N GLU A 415 -5.32 -12.39 12.06
CA GLU A 415 -4.45 -11.40 12.70
C GLU A 415 -4.64 -9.96 12.16
N TYR A 416 -5.77 -9.74 11.48
CA TYR A 416 -6.12 -8.55 10.74
C TYR A 416 -7.03 -7.67 11.58
N VAL A 417 -6.53 -6.50 11.98
CA VAL A 417 -7.31 -5.47 12.66
C VAL A 417 -7.09 -4.18 11.90
N GLY A 418 -8.18 -3.65 11.35
CA GLY A 418 -8.22 -2.36 10.65
C GLY A 418 -8.82 -1.27 11.52
N ASN A 419 -9.02 -0.09 10.94
CA ASN A 419 -9.90 0.93 11.53
C ASN A 419 -11.38 0.49 11.40
N VAL A 420 -12.28 1.18 12.10
CA VAL A 420 -13.73 0.85 12.10
C VAL A 420 -14.31 0.82 10.70
N ILE A 421 -13.88 1.75 9.83
CA ILE A 421 -14.31 1.87 8.43
C ILE A 421 -13.99 0.58 7.67
N LYS A 422 -12.71 0.17 7.67
CA LYS A 422 -12.28 -1.07 7.02
C LYS A 422 -13.01 -2.27 7.58
N MET A 423 -13.11 -2.39 8.90
CA MET A 423 -13.81 -3.52 9.53
C MET A 423 -15.27 -3.64 9.07
N ILE A 424 -15.99 -2.52 8.88
CA ILE A 424 -17.37 -2.52 8.40
C ILE A 424 -17.45 -2.81 6.90
N GLN A 425 -16.55 -2.28 6.08
CA GLN A 425 -16.50 -2.56 4.64
C GLN A 425 -16.12 -4.02 4.35
N THR A 426 -15.15 -4.55 5.08
CA THR A 426 -14.74 -5.96 5.02
C THR A 426 -15.90 -6.88 5.39
N ARG A 427 -16.71 -6.51 6.41
CA ARG A 427 -17.97 -7.21 6.74
C ARG A 427 -19.00 -7.11 5.63
N GLY A 428 -19.06 -5.96 4.97
CA GLY A 428 -19.90 -5.72 3.81
C GLY A 428 -19.56 -6.58 2.59
N ARG A 429 -18.55 -7.47 2.66
CA ARG A 429 -18.30 -8.52 1.67
C ARG A 429 -19.09 -9.80 1.94
N GLY A 430 -19.51 -10.01 3.20
CA GLY A 430 -20.38 -11.10 3.64
C GLY A 430 -21.86 -10.78 3.47
N ARG A 431 -22.35 -10.59 2.24
CA ARG A 431 -23.73 -10.18 1.95
C ARG A 431 -24.70 -11.33 1.68
N ALA A 432 -24.24 -12.58 1.68
CA ALA A 432 -25.13 -13.72 1.53
C ALA A 432 -25.94 -13.95 2.81
N ARG A 433 -27.15 -14.51 2.68
CA ARG A 433 -27.95 -14.90 3.85
C ARG A 433 -27.19 -15.95 4.68
N GLY A 434 -27.13 -15.75 5.99
CA GLY A 434 -26.41 -16.65 6.90
C GLY A 434 -24.89 -16.46 6.91
N SER A 435 -24.37 -15.35 6.36
CA SER A 435 -22.93 -15.08 6.35
C SER A 435 -22.33 -15.02 7.75
N LYS A 436 -21.10 -15.50 7.88
CA LYS A 436 -20.33 -15.47 9.14
C LYS A 436 -19.02 -14.70 8.97
N CYS A 437 -18.61 -14.03 10.04
CA CYS A 437 -17.38 -13.26 10.12
C CYS A 437 -16.58 -13.69 11.34
N PHE A 438 -15.40 -14.26 11.13
CA PHE A 438 -14.48 -14.71 12.18
C PHE A 438 -13.32 -13.72 12.33
N LEU A 439 -13.04 -13.29 13.56
CA LEU A 439 -11.78 -12.66 13.93
C LEU A 439 -10.91 -13.71 14.65
N LEU A 440 -9.82 -14.14 13.99
CA LEU A 440 -8.85 -15.07 14.55
C LEU A 440 -7.58 -14.30 14.92
N THR A 441 -7.27 -14.23 16.22
CA THR A 441 -6.06 -13.54 16.71
C THR A 441 -5.58 -14.12 18.03
N SER A 442 -4.26 -14.09 18.25
CA SER A 442 -3.68 -14.38 19.56
C SER A 442 -3.49 -13.16 20.46
N ASN A 443 -3.83 -11.97 19.98
CA ASN A 443 -3.69 -10.75 20.75
C ASN A 443 -5.03 -10.36 21.40
N ALA A 444 -5.08 -10.35 22.73
CA ALA A 444 -6.27 -10.00 23.50
C ALA A 444 -6.67 -8.52 23.36
N GLU A 445 -5.70 -7.60 23.23
CA GLU A 445 -5.96 -6.16 23.04
C GLU A 445 -6.66 -5.91 21.70
N LYS A 446 -6.29 -6.65 20.66
CA LYS A 446 -6.96 -6.62 19.36
C LYS A 446 -8.43 -7.02 19.45
N MET A 447 -8.76 -8.01 20.30
CA MET A 447 -10.14 -8.41 20.54
C MET A 447 -10.93 -7.37 21.34
N MET A 448 -10.31 -6.76 22.34
CA MET A 448 -10.91 -5.66 23.11
C MET A 448 -11.18 -4.45 22.23
N ASN A 449 -10.24 -4.04 21.38
CA ASN A 449 -10.45 -2.93 20.45
C ASN A 449 -11.64 -3.20 19.51
N ASP A 450 -11.78 -4.40 18.94
CA ASP A 450 -12.94 -4.75 18.09
C ASP A 450 -14.28 -4.90 18.85
N SER A 451 -14.21 -5.22 20.15
CA SER A 451 -15.38 -5.34 21.04
C SER A 451 -15.84 -4.00 21.63
N ILE A 452 -14.89 -3.08 21.85
CA ILE A 452 -15.06 -1.77 22.52
C ILE A 452 -15.23 -0.63 21.50
N LEU A 453 -14.93 -0.84 20.21
CA LEU A 453 -15.16 0.15 19.16
C LEU A 453 -16.61 0.70 18.99
N PRO A 454 -17.68 0.12 19.58
CA PRO A 454 -18.97 0.81 19.71
C PRO A 454 -19.13 1.68 20.98
N VAL A 455 -18.19 1.64 21.94
CA VAL A 455 -18.39 2.12 23.31
C VAL A 455 -17.26 3.05 23.76
N PHE A 456 -17.51 4.34 23.52
CA PHE A 456 -17.18 5.49 24.37
C PHE A 456 -15.72 5.95 24.64
N ARG A 457 -15.64 7.30 24.58
CA ARG A 457 -15.04 8.32 25.47
C ARG A 457 -13.62 8.07 25.97
N GLU A 458 -12.64 8.83 25.46
CA GLU A 458 -12.17 10.09 26.08
C GLU A 458 -10.84 10.66 25.50
N LYS A 459 -10.83 11.99 25.37
CA LYS A 459 -9.74 12.98 25.44
C LYS A 459 -8.70 13.19 24.31
N VAL A 460 -8.86 14.38 23.71
CA VAL A 460 -7.92 15.51 23.47
C VAL A 460 -7.41 15.71 22.04
N SER A 461 -7.61 16.97 21.64
CA SER A 461 -7.51 17.73 20.40
C SER A 461 -6.20 17.70 19.63
N LEU A 462 -6.24 18.20 18.37
CA LEU A 462 -5.20 19.06 17.81
C LEU A 462 -5.64 19.85 16.55
N ASP A 463 -5.01 21.02 16.43
CA ASP A 463 -5.20 22.11 15.46
C ASP A 463 -4.61 21.85 14.06
N SER A 464 -5.15 22.56 13.07
CA SER A 464 -4.58 22.70 11.73
C SER A 464 -3.76 23.98 11.61
N GLN A 465 -2.44 23.84 11.45
CA GLN A 465 -1.56 24.93 11.02
C GLN A 465 -1.30 24.83 9.52
N GLU A 466 -1.54 25.93 8.79
CA GLU A 466 -0.93 26.15 7.48
C GLU A 466 0.57 26.34 7.65
N LYS A 467 1.36 25.56 6.91
CA LYS A 467 2.81 25.74 6.88
C LYS A 467 3.15 26.91 5.96
N PRO A 468 3.85 27.95 6.44
CA PRO A 468 4.35 29.00 5.56
C PRO A 468 5.29 28.42 4.51
N LYS A 469 5.24 28.97 3.29
CA LYS A 469 6.17 28.61 2.21
C LYS A 469 7.61 28.89 2.68
N PRO A 470 8.48 27.88 2.78
CA PRO A 470 9.85 28.08 3.25
C PRO A 470 10.71 28.74 2.16
N VAL A 471 11.67 29.57 2.58
CA VAL A 471 12.65 30.23 1.70
C VAL A 471 13.58 29.18 1.07
N PRO A 472 13.81 29.20 -0.26
CA PRO A 472 14.73 28.29 -0.92
C PRO A 472 16.18 28.53 -0.50
N ASP A 473 16.93 27.44 -0.35
CA ASP A 473 18.39 27.48 -0.18
C ASP A 473 19.05 27.42 -1.57
N LYS A 474 19.92 28.39 -1.87
CA LYS A 474 20.55 28.60 -3.19
C LYS A 474 21.92 27.95 -3.31
N GLU A 475 22.43 27.35 -2.24
CA GLU A 475 23.76 26.75 -2.25
C GLU A 475 23.74 25.37 -2.90
N ASN A 476 24.68 25.14 -3.83
CA ASN A 476 24.87 23.88 -4.54
C ASN A 476 25.28 22.77 -3.55
N LYS A 477 24.71 21.58 -3.70
CA LYS A 477 24.94 20.42 -2.83
C LYS A 477 25.32 19.20 -3.67
N LYS A 478 25.93 18.20 -3.04
CA LYS A 478 26.25 16.91 -3.68
C LYS A 478 25.14 15.90 -3.40
N LEU A 479 24.77 15.12 -4.40
CA LEU A 479 24.00 13.89 -4.22
C LEU A 479 24.95 12.69 -4.23
N LEU A 480 24.99 11.96 -3.13
CA LEU A 480 25.80 10.77 -2.94
C LEU A 480 24.93 9.51 -2.96
N CYS A 481 25.45 8.39 -3.45
CA CYS A 481 24.77 7.11 -3.41
C CYS A 481 24.42 6.71 -1.96
N ARG A 482 23.16 6.39 -1.68
CA ARG A 482 22.74 5.95 -0.33
C ARG A 482 23.37 4.64 0.15
N LYS A 483 23.77 3.76 -0.78
CA LYS A 483 24.44 2.47 -0.45
C LYS A 483 25.95 2.60 -0.26
N CYS A 484 26.64 3.39 -1.09
CA CYS A 484 28.11 3.36 -1.19
C CYS A 484 28.77 4.74 -1.16
N LYS A 485 28.03 5.82 -0.87
CA LYS A 485 28.54 7.20 -0.74
C LYS A 485 29.25 7.82 -1.94
N ALA A 486 29.54 7.07 -2.99
CA ALA A 486 30.17 7.66 -4.16
C ALA A 486 29.24 8.66 -4.85
N LEU A 487 29.85 9.74 -5.33
CA LEU A 487 29.19 10.88 -5.96
C LEU A 487 28.32 10.43 -7.13
N ALA A 488 27.08 10.92 -7.15
CA ALA A 488 26.15 10.73 -8.24
C ALA A 488 26.14 11.97 -9.15
N CYS A 489 25.76 13.12 -8.59
CA CYS A 489 25.71 14.41 -9.30
C CYS A 489 25.70 15.57 -8.31
N TYR A 490 25.72 16.80 -8.83
CA TYR A 490 25.46 18.01 -8.07
C TYR A 490 24.02 18.45 -8.25
N THR A 491 23.48 19.18 -7.28
CA THR A 491 22.11 19.70 -7.37
C THR A 491 21.95 20.74 -8.48
N ALA A 492 23.02 21.46 -8.82
CA ALA A 492 23.07 22.32 -10.01
C ALA A 492 22.79 21.57 -11.34
N ASP A 493 22.95 20.25 -11.37
CA ASP A 493 22.68 19.40 -12.54
C ASP A 493 21.25 18.85 -12.55
N VAL A 494 20.49 19.05 -11.47
CA VAL A 494 19.12 18.55 -11.32
C VAL A 494 18.14 19.53 -11.95
N ARG A 495 17.17 19.02 -12.71
CA ARG A 495 16.06 19.79 -13.30
C ARG A 495 14.74 19.19 -12.91
N VAL A 496 13.74 20.06 -12.70
CA VAL A 496 12.37 19.63 -12.39
C VAL A 496 11.56 19.49 -13.66
N ILE A 497 10.81 18.41 -13.76
CA ILE A 497 9.84 18.12 -14.82
C ILE A 497 8.46 18.06 -14.17
N GLU A 498 7.56 18.91 -14.64
CA GLU A 498 6.17 19.00 -14.15
C GLU A 498 6.07 19.11 -12.62
N GLU A 499 6.97 19.88 -12.00
CA GLU A 499 7.03 20.16 -10.55
C GLU A 499 7.29 18.96 -9.61
N CYS A 500 7.18 17.72 -10.10
CA CYS A 500 7.21 16.51 -9.27
C CYS A 500 8.32 15.53 -9.61
N HIS A 501 8.85 15.59 -10.84
CA HIS A 501 9.87 14.65 -11.32
C HIS A 501 11.22 15.35 -11.43
N TYR A 502 12.30 14.66 -11.08
CA TYR A 502 13.63 15.24 -11.02
C TYR A 502 14.56 14.44 -11.92
N THR A 503 15.15 15.11 -12.92
CA THR A 503 16.11 14.52 -13.86
C THR A 503 17.49 15.13 -13.65
N VAL A 504 18.54 14.41 -14.05
CA VAL A 504 19.93 14.92 -14.02
C VAL A 504 20.41 15.14 -15.45
N LEU A 505 21.01 16.30 -15.72
CA LEU A 505 21.63 16.61 -16.99
C LEU A 505 23.12 16.22 -17.01
N GLY A 506 23.66 15.96 -18.21
CA GLY A 506 25.08 15.72 -18.43
C GLY A 506 25.46 14.25 -18.65
N ASP A 507 26.43 14.02 -19.52
CA ASP A 507 26.86 12.67 -19.91
C ASP A 507 27.68 11.96 -18.82
N ALA A 508 28.34 12.72 -17.94
CA ALA A 508 29.03 12.19 -16.76
C ALA A 508 28.09 11.39 -15.84
N PHE A 509 26.83 11.82 -15.72
CA PHE A 509 25.84 11.08 -14.94
C PHE A 509 25.47 9.75 -15.61
N LYS A 510 25.34 9.72 -16.94
CA LYS A 510 24.99 8.49 -17.69
C LYS A 510 26.05 7.41 -17.54
N GLU A 511 27.32 7.78 -17.45
CA GLU A 511 28.42 6.85 -17.24
C GLU A 511 28.36 6.14 -15.87
N CYS A 512 27.72 6.78 -14.87
CA CYS A 512 27.49 6.21 -13.55
C CYS A 512 26.34 5.19 -13.50
N LEU A 513 25.53 5.08 -14.56
CA LEU A 513 24.32 4.25 -14.61
C LEU A 513 24.55 2.91 -15.34
N VAL A 514 23.77 1.91 -14.93
CA VAL A 514 23.47 0.67 -15.66
C VAL A 514 21.96 0.54 -15.76
N SER A 515 21.46 0.51 -16.98
CA SER A 515 20.03 0.35 -17.25
C SER A 515 19.66 -1.12 -17.27
N ARG A 516 18.57 -1.46 -16.59
CA ARG A 516 17.93 -2.78 -16.68
C ARG A 516 16.51 -2.62 -17.24
N PRO A 517 16.07 -3.51 -18.14
CA PRO A 517 14.71 -3.45 -18.66
C PRO A 517 13.69 -3.52 -17.51
N HIS A 518 12.68 -2.64 -17.52
CA HIS A 518 11.68 -2.58 -16.45
C HIS A 518 10.76 -3.80 -16.52
N PRO A 519 10.47 -4.49 -15.41
CA PRO A 519 9.68 -5.74 -15.41
C PRO A 519 8.20 -5.53 -15.78
N LYS A 520 7.67 -4.33 -15.55
CA LYS A 520 6.29 -3.93 -15.91
C LYS A 520 6.30 -2.64 -16.77
N PRO A 521 6.72 -2.69 -18.04
CA PRO A 521 6.87 -1.49 -18.85
C PRO A 521 5.49 -0.92 -19.17
N LYS A 522 5.15 0.22 -18.57
CA LYS A 522 4.04 1.07 -19.05
C LYS A 522 4.54 1.99 -20.17
N GLN A 523 5.76 2.52 -20.03
CA GLN A 523 6.62 3.09 -21.08
C GLN A 523 8.03 3.41 -20.53
N PHE A 524 8.60 2.54 -19.69
CA PHE A 524 9.73 2.85 -18.80
C PHE A 524 10.83 1.77 -18.80
N SER A 525 12.07 2.15 -18.47
CA SER A 525 13.21 1.25 -18.20
C SER A 525 13.80 1.58 -16.81
N ASN A 526 14.23 0.60 -15.99
CA ASN A 526 14.84 0.89 -14.68
C ASN A 526 16.33 1.26 -14.85
N PHE A 527 16.92 2.00 -13.89
CA PHE A 527 18.38 2.10 -13.80
C PHE A 527 18.93 2.01 -12.39
N GLU A 528 20.09 1.37 -12.29
CA GLU A 528 20.86 1.17 -11.08
C GLU A 528 22.25 1.80 -11.27
N LYS A 529 22.97 2.03 -10.17
CA LYS A 529 24.38 2.44 -10.27
C LYS A 529 25.28 1.31 -10.77
N ARG A 530 26.18 1.61 -11.71
CA ARG A 530 27.11 0.65 -12.35
C ARG A 530 27.94 -0.21 -11.40
N ASN A 531 28.34 0.32 -10.23
CA ASN A 531 29.31 -0.33 -9.35
C ASN A 531 28.73 -0.91 -8.05
N CYS A 532 27.46 -0.62 -7.71
CA CYS A 532 26.85 -1.16 -6.47
C CYS A 532 25.41 -1.65 -6.63
N SER A 533 24.86 -1.57 -7.84
CA SER A 533 23.52 -2.03 -8.21
C SER A 533 22.41 -1.47 -7.31
N HIS A 534 22.61 -0.27 -6.77
CA HIS A 534 21.59 0.40 -5.97
C HIS A 534 20.59 1.09 -6.90
N ASP A 535 19.30 0.85 -6.67
CA ASP A 535 18.19 1.44 -7.42
C ASP A 535 18.15 2.97 -7.21
N TRP A 536 18.42 3.72 -8.26
CA TRP A 536 18.45 5.18 -8.27
C TRP A 536 17.20 5.80 -8.89
N GLY A 537 16.42 5.03 -9.66
CA GLY A 537 15.25 5.54 -10.37
C GLY A 537 14.96 4.81 -11.68
N ILE A 538 14.33 5.54 -12.60
CA ILE A 538 13.83 5.00 -13.88
C ILE A 538 14.22 5.90 -15.05
N HIS A 539 14.59 5.31 -16.18
CA HIS A 539 14.63 5.99 -17.47
C HIS A 539 13.22 6.12 -18.00
N VAL A 540 12.85 7.35 -18.34
CA VAL A 540 11.57 7.68 -18.96
C VAL A 540 11.80 8.27 -20.33
N LYS A 541 10.91 7.96 -21.26
CA LYS A 541 10.82 8.69 -22.53
C LYS A 541 9.90 9.89 -22.31
N TYR A 542 10.47 11.08 -22.22
CA TYR A 542 9.72 12.33 -22.08
C TYR A 542 9.80 13.10 -23.39
N LYS A 543 8.66 13.23 -24.07
CA LYS A 543 8.57 13.75 -25.45
C LYS A 543 9.50 12.96 -26.38
N THR A 544 10.53 13.60 -26.93
CA THR A 544 11.52 12.99 -27.84
C THR A 544 12.79 12.51 -27.13
N PHE A 545 12.93 12.78 -25.83
CA PHE A 545 14.17 12.50 -25.08
C PHE A 545 14.01 11.30 -24.16
N GLU A 546 15.07 10.48 -24.07
CA GLU A 546 15.21 9.48 -23.01
C GLU A 546 16.05 10.07 -21.89
N ILE A 547 15.45 10.18 -20.70
CA ILE A 547 16.05 10.88 -19.57
C ILE A 547 15.93 10.04 -18.28
N PRO A 548 16.94 10.09 -17.39
CA PRO A 548 16.90 9.41 -16.11
C PRO A 548 16.13 10.24 -15.07
N VAL A 549 15.06 9.70 -14.51
CA VAL A 549 14.33 10.28 -13.38
C VAL A 549 14.80 9.64 -12.08
N ILE A 550 15.31 10.46 -11.17
CA ILE A 550 15.87 10.04 -9.88
C ILE A 550 14.89 10.25 -8.71
N LYS A 551 15.04 9.43 -7.68
CA LYS A 551 14.29 9.55 -6.42
C LYS A 551 15.22 9.94 -5.27
N ILE A 552 14.95 11.05 -4.59
CA ILE A 552 15.82 11.57 -3.51
C ILE A 552 16.03 10.54 -2.38
N GLU A 553 15.06 9.64 -2.17
CA GLU A 553 15.19 8.56 -1.18
C GLU A 553 16.36 7.59 -1.47
N SER A 554 16.93 7.60 -2.66
CA SER A 554 18.11 6.81 -3.05
C SER A 554 19.44 7.53 -2.84
N PHE A 555 19.42 8.77 -2.34
CA PHE A 555 20.61 9.61 -2.21
C PHE A 555 20.77 10.20 -0.80
N VAL A 556 22.00 10.55 -0.48
CA VAL A 556 22.37 11.39 0.66
C VAL A 556 22.75 12.75 0.10
N VAL A 557 22.20 13.83 0.69
CA VAL A 557 22.55 15.19 0.28
C VAL A 557 23.69 15.67 1.19
N GLU A 558 24.83 16.03 0.60
CA GLU A 558 25.98 16.59 1.31
C GLU A 558 26.14 18.07 0.94
N ASP A 559 26.15 18.93 1.96
CA ASP A 559 26.45 20.36 1.83
C ASP A 559 27.93 20.57 1.48
N ILE A 560 28.23 21.39 0.47
CA ILE A 560 29.60 21.55 -0.04
C ILE A 560 30.48 22.32 0.97
N ALA A 561 29.93 23.31 1.65
CA ALA A 561 30.70 24.20 2.53
C ALA A 561 30.95 23.58 3.90
N THR A 562 29.91 22.97 4.48
CA THR A 562 29.94 22.40 5.83
C THR A 562 30.25 20.91 5.84
N GLY A 563 30.10 20.23 4.70
CA GLY A 563 30.18 18.79 4.61
C GLY A 563 28.96 18.07 5.19
N ILE A 564 27.98 18.76 5.78
CA ILE A 564 26.86 18.14 6.52
C ILE A 564 26.01 17.27 5.58
N GLN A 565 25.73 16.04 6.02
CA GLN A 565 24.93 15.08 5.27
C GLN A 565 23.51 14.97 5.83
N THR A 566 22.51 15.05 4.94
CA THR A 566 21.09 15.02 5.27
C THR A 566 20.33 14.02 4.39
N LEU A 567 19.30 13.38 4.95
CA LEU A 567 18.43 12.44 4.24
C LEU A 567 17.03 13.00 4.04
N TYR A 568 16.50 12.80 2.84
CA TYR A 568 15.14 13.18 2.49
C TYR A 568 14.36 11.98 2.00
N SER A 569 13.10 11.86 2.43
CA SER A 569 12.21 10.78 1.96
C SER A 569 11.39 11.20 0.74
N LYS A 570 11.17 12.50 0.54
CA LYS A 570 10.43 13.06 -0.59
C LYS A 570 11.11 14.33 -1.07
N TRP A 571 11.09 14.57 -2.38
CA TRP A 571 11.68 15.76 -2.99
C TRP A 571 11.09 17.07 -2.44
N LYS A 572 9.78 17.11 -2.14
CA LYS A 572 9.13 18.27 -1.51
C LYS A 572 9.70 18.66 -0.13
N ASP A 573 10.38 17.73 0.54
CA ASP A 573 11.00 18.00 1.85
C ASP A 573 12.44 18.53 1.67
N PHE A 574 13.02 18.35 0.48
CA PHE A 574 14.33 18.84 0.07
C PHE A 574 14.20 20.23 -0.57
N ARG A 575 14.91 21.21 -0.01
CA ARG A 575 14.74 22.63 -0.34
C ARG A 575 15.83 23.07 -1.29
N GLU A 576 15.48 23.26 -2.55
CA GLU A 576 16.37 23.88 -3.54
C GLU A 576 15.55 24.46 -4.69
N ASP A 577 15.95 25.65 -5.15
CA ASP A 577 15.53 26.21 -6.44
C ASP A 577 16.19 25.39 -7.55
N THR A 578 15.56 24.28 -7.93
CA THR A 578 15.94 23.58 -9.14
C THR A 578 15.28 24.32 -10.30
N ILE A 579 16.11 25.06 -11.06
CA ILE A 579 15.69 25.84 -12.26
C ILE A 579 15.03 24.93 -13.29
#